data_AF-A0A6A8AA15-F1
#
_entry.id   AF-A0A6A8AA15-F1
#
_cell.length_a   1.000
_cell.length_b   1.000
_cell.length_c   1.000
_cell.angle_alpha   90.00
_cell.angle_beta   90.00
_cell.angle_gamma   90.00
#
_symmetry.space_group_name_H-M   'P 1'
#
loop_
_entity.id
_entity.type
_entity.pdbx_description
1 polymer ?
#
loop_
_entity_poly.entity_id
_entity_poly.type
_entity_poly.pdbx_seq_one_letter_code
_entity_poly.pdbx_strand_id
1 'polypeptide(L)'
;MLDDGRSYGCWEAIFPDEGDRPPTGYDRFGVRRSVAFEDTIEIFDVTQEFANAGDNLWLRARKMSDEDGSRPWVCESAHRYLHAAHQLMLWDPEVKIDLADSLDEIFEGLDWTPFLSPDDLSVPPVTVSDVEVIGRTDDGEWLLRFRYVNGENSGYELEFVELQRGTLKVRRSEFSALRSHNAAFRGDQLPYVYAALQAQIDAIYPDITKLPSLPWILQTVQEE
;
A
#
# COMPACT_ATOMS: atom_id res chain seq x y z
N MET A 1 -22.96 1.07 26.21
CA MET A 1 -21.81 1.98 26.40
C MET A 1 -20.54 1.16 26.47
N LEU A 2 -19.98 0.91 25.30
CA LEU A 2 -18.57 0.99 24.89
C LEU A 2 -18.60 0.50 23.44
N ASP A 3 -19.03 1.39 22.54
CA ASP A 3 -18.80 1.23 21.10
C ASP A 3 -17.34 1.61 20.87
N ASP A 4 -16.44 0.64 21.03
CA ASP A 4 -15.04 0.76 20.60
C ASP A 4 -14.88 0.20 19.18
N GLY A 5 -15.88 0.46 18.32
CA GLY A 5 -15.75 0.27 16.89
C GLY A 5 -14.71 1.24 16.35
N ARG A 6 -13.47 0.77 16.19
CA ARG A 6 -12.42 1.51 15.48
C ARG A 6 -12.74 1.47 13.99
N SER A 7 -13.42 2.51 13.50
CA SER A 7 -13.53 2.79 12.07
C SER A 7 -12.17 3.30 11.58
N TYR A 8 -11.47 2.50 10.78
CA TYR A 8 -10.34 2.97 9.98
C TYR A 8 -10.95 3.59 8.73
N GLY A 9 -11.08 4.92 8.72
CA GLY A 9 -11.75 5.70 7.68
C GLY A 9 -11.57 5.13 6.28
N CYS A 10 -12.54 4.32 5.87
CA CYS A 10 -12.59 3.68 4.57
C CYS A 10 -13.50 4.52 3.69
N TRP A 11 -13.00 4.92 2.52
CA TRP A 11 -13.84 5.46 1.48
C TRP A 11 -14.50 4.28 0.77
N GLU A 12 -15.80 4.09 1.00
CA GLU A 12 -16.56 3.13 0.22
C GLU A 12 -16.94 3.76 -1.13
N ALA A 13 -16.50 3.13 -2.22
CA ALA A 13 -17.09 3.40 -3.52
C ALA A 13 -18.46 2.73 -3.57
N ILE A 14 -19.51 3.47 -3.21
CA ILE A 14 -20.89 2.99 -3.31
C ILE A 14 -21.27 2.92 -4.79
N PHE A 15 -21.43 1.70 -5.29
CA PHE A 15 -21.94 1.49 -6.64
C PHE A 15 -23.47 1.55 -6.63
N PRO A 16 -24.10 2.17 -7.64
CA PRO A 16 -25.54 2.07 -7.84
C PRO A 16 -25.99 0.61 -7.86
N ASP A 17 -27.20 0.37 -7.34
CA ASP A 17 -27.92 -0.89 -7.50
C ASP A 17 -27.94 -1.31 -8.96
N GLU A 18 -27.99 -2.62 -9.23
CA GLU A 18 -27.79 -3.19 -10.56
C GLU A 18 -28.69 -2.57 -11.66
N GLY A 19 -29.87 -2.05 -11.29
CA GLY A 19 -30.80 -1.35 -12.18
C GLY A 19 -30.47 0.12 -12.47
N ASP A 20 -29.66 0.78 -11.64
CA ASP A 20 -29.29 2.20 -11.73
C ASP A 20 -27.85 2.40 -12.24
N ARG A 21 -27.17 1.31 -12.61
CA ARG A 21 -25.80 1.36 -13.12
C ARG A 21 -25.75 2.06 -14.48
N PRO A 22 -24.98 3.15 -14.66
CA PRO A 22 -24.76 3.70 -15.99
C PRO A 22 -24.08 2.65 -16.90
N PRO A 23 -24.50 2.50 -18.16
CA PRO A 23 -24.02 1.43 -19.05
C PRO A 23 -22.54 1.54 -19.45
N THR A 24 -21.82 2.58 -19.01
CA THR A 24 -20.41 2.86 -19.31
C THR A 24 -19.71 3.47 -18.10
N GLY A 25 -18.47 3.07 -17.80
CA GLY A 25 -17.60 3.75 -16.81
C GLY A 25 -17.11 2.91 -15.61
N TYR A 26 -17.61 1.68 -15.44
CA TYR A 26 -17.20 0.79 -14.34
C TYR A 26 -15.78 0.21 -14.50
N ASP A 27 -15.33 0.08 -15.74
CA ASP A 27 -13.96 -0.28 -16.13
C ASP A 27 -12.91 0.74 -15.65
N ARG A 28 -13.34 1.95 -15.27
CA ARG A 28 -12.45 3.05 -14.85
C ARG A 28 -12.03 2.94 -13.38
N PHE A 29 -12.74 2.19 -12.55
CA PHE A 29 -12.52 2.17 -11.11
C PHE A 29 -11.59 1.03 -10.64
N GLY A 30 -11.17 0.14 -11.53
CA GLY A 30 -10.12 -0.86 -11.23
C GLY A 30 -10.43 -1.78 -10.04
N VAL A 31 -11.72 -2.01 -9.73
CA VAL A 31 -12.16 -2.76 -8.53
C VAL A 31 -11.63 -4.19 -8.58
N ARG A 32 -10.74 -4.55 -7.66
CA ARG A 32 -10.13 -5.88 -7.60
C ARG A 32 -11.00 -6.92 -6.90
N ARG A 33 -11.84 -6.50 -5.96
CA ARG A 33 -12.87 -7.30 -5.27
C ARG A 33 -13.70 -6.38 -4.38
N SER A 34 -15.02 -6.50 -4.39
CA SER A 34 -15.89 -5.93 -3.35
C SER A 34 -15.85 -6.86 -2.13
N VAL A 35 -15.56 -6.32 -0.94
CA VAL A 35 -15.71 -7.07 0.32
C VAL A 35 -17.22 -7.20 0.59
N ALA A 36 -17.71 -8.42 0.80
CA ALA A 36 -19.08 -8.64 1.23
C ALA A 36 -19.15 -8.56 2.77
N PHE A 37 -20.30 -8.17 3.34
CA PHE A 37 -20.53 -8.18 4.80
C PHE A 37 -20.31 -9.55 5.46
N GLU A 38 -20.27 -10.61 4.66
CA GLU A 38 -20.04 -11.99 5.08
C GLU A 38 -18.55 -12.37 5.12
N ASP A 39 -17.66 -11.50 4.62
CA ASP A 39 -16.22 -11.71 4.67
C ASP A 39 -15.72 -11.52 6.11
N THR A 40 -14.91 -12.48 6.59
CA THR A 40 -14.29 -12.38 7.91
C THR A 40 -13.18 -11.33 7.85
N ILE A 41 -13.33 -10.24 8.61
CA ILE A 41 -12.30 -9.21 8.76
C ILE A 41 -11.32 -9.68 9.84
N GLU A 42 -10.11 -10.04 9.43
CA GLU A 42 -9.00 -10.29 10.36
C GLU A 42 -8.24 -8.97 10.61
N ILE A 43 -8.23 -8.53 11.86
CA ILE A 43 -7.51 -7.32 12.29
C ILE A 43 -6.21 -7.77 12.96
N PHE A 44 -5.08 -7.35 12.41
CA PHE A 44 -3.75 -7.60 12.98
C PHE A 44 -3.00 -6.29 13.17
N ASP A 45 -2.24 -6.19 14.25
CA ASP A 45 -1.35 -5.07 14.53
C ASP A 45 -0.02 -5.31 13.81
N VAL A 46 0.21 -4.57 12.72
CA VAL A 46 1.42 -4.68 11.89
C VAL A 46 2.71 -4.39 12.65
N THR A 47 2.65 -3.58 13.71
CA THR A 47 3.80 -3.28 14.57
C THR A 47 4.14 -4.49 15.42
N GLN A 48 3.12 -5.14 15.98
CA GLN A 48 3.28 -6.36 16.77
C GLN A 48 3.76 -7.53 15.89
N GLU A 49 3.20 -7.69 14.69
CA GLU A 49 3.63 -8.72 13.74
C GLU A 49 5.09 -8.55 13.32
N PHE A 50 5.52 -7.31 13.06
CA PHE A 50 6.91 -7.01 12.75
C PHE A 50 7.86 -7.34 13.93
N ALA A 51 7.51 -6.91 15.15
CA ALA A 51 8.29 -7.21 16.34
C ALA A 51 8.40 -8.74 16.58
N ASN A 52 7.28 -9.45 16.51
CA ASN A 52 7.24 -10.90 16.66
C ASN A 52 8.07 -11.62 15.59
N ALA A 53 8.03 -11.16 14.34
CA ALA A 53 8.83 -11.74 13.27
C ALA A 53 10.33 -11.54 13.52
N GLY A 54 10.74 -10.36 14.00
CA GLY A 54 12.10 -10.04 14.40
C GLY A 54 12.61 -10.94 15.53
N ASP A 55 11.85 -11.04 16.63
CA ASP A 55 12.18 -11.89 17.78
C ASP A 55 12.34 -13.36 17.37
N ASN A 56 11.46 -13.86 16.52
CA ASN A 56 11.52 -15.23 16.01
C ASN A 56 12.76 -15.46 15.14
N LEU A 57 13.10 -14.51 14.26
CA LEU A 57 14.30 -14.62 13.43
C LEU A 57 15.55 -14.60 14.30
N TRP A 58 15.65 -13.67 15.25
CA TRP A 58 16.77 -13.59 16.20
C TRP A 58 16.94 -14.89 16.99
N LEU A 59 15.85 -15.43 17.56
CA LEU A 59 15.88 -16.70 18.30
C LEU A 59 16.38 -17.87 17.44
N ARG A 60 15.99 -17.91 16.16
CA ARG A 60 16.41 -18.98 15.24
C ARG A 60 17.84 -18.80 14.76
N ALA A 61 18.27 -17.56 14.48
CA ALA A 61 19.64 -17.24 14.11
C ALA A 61 20.63 -17.66 15.20
N ARG A 62 20.31 -17.43 16.48
CA ARG A 62 21.16 -17.83 17.62
C ARG A 62 21.21 -19.33 17.88
N LYS A 63 20.18 -20.08 17.48
CA LYS A 63 20.11 -21.54 17.61
C LYS A 63 20.72 -22.27 16.40
N MET A 64 21.31 -21.54 15.47
CA MET A 64 21.93 -22.09 14.29
C MET A 64 23.21 -22.85 14.69
N SER A 65 23.13 -24.18 14.73
CA SER A 65 24.28 -25.07 14.73
C SER A 65 24.57 -25.51 13.28
N ASP A 66 25.85 -25.68 12.95
CA ASP A 66 26.27 -26.20 11.64
C ASP A 66 25.79 -27.65 11.38
N GLU A 67 25.29 -28.35 12.40
CA GLU A 67 25.00 -29.79 12.38
C GLU A 67 23.51 -30.15 12.15
N ASP A 68 22.54 -29.26 12.41
CA ASP A 68 21.14 -29.70 12.64
C ASP A 68 20.12 -29.42 11.52
N GLY A 69 20.56 -29.02 10.31
CA GLY A 69 19.60 -28.76 9.22
C GLY A 69 18.61 -27.63 9.54
N SER A 70 19.02 -26.69 10.39
CA SER A 70 18.25 -25.51 10.84
C SER A 70 18.06 -24.45 9.74
N ARG A 71 18.87 -24.52 8.67
CA ARG A 71 18.89 -23.55 7.56
C ARG A 71 17.51 -23.25 6.94
N PRO A 72 16.65 -24.24 6.60
CA PRO A 72 15.33 -23.96 6.05
C PRO A 72 14.45 -23.12 6.99
N TRP A 73 14.55 -23.34 8.31
CA TRP A 73 13.78 -22.61 9.31
C TRP A 73 14.25 -21.16 9.47
N VAL A 74 15.55 -20.91 9.32
CA VAL A 74 16.12 -19.56 9.32
C VAL A 74 15.72 -18.83 8.05
N CYS A 75 15.83 -19.48 6.88
CA CYS A 75 15.34 -18.93 5.62
C CYS A 75 13.86 -18.55 5.71
N GLU A 76 13.00 -19.45 6.18
CA GLU A 76 11.57 -19.16 6.34
C GLU A 76 11.33 -17.95 7.27
N SER A 77 12.01 -17.90 8.42
CA SER A 77 11.89 -16.76 9.34
C SER A 77 12.40 -15.46 8.75
N ALA A 78 13.46 -15.50 7.94
CA ALA A 78 14.00 -14.33 7.28
C ALA A 78 12.99 -13.76 6.28
N HIS A 79 12.35 -14.62 5.47
CA HIS A 79 11.30 -14.18 4.54
C HIS A 79 10.06 -13.66 5.27
N ARG A 80 9.66 -14.28 6.40
CA ARG A 80 8.56 -13.77 7.24
C ARG A 80 8.88 -12.40 7.82
N TYR A 81 10.11 -12.18 8.26
CA TYR A 81 10.59 -10.89 8.74
C TYR A 81 10.53 -9.82 7.64
N LEU A 82 11.05 -10.10 6.43
CA LEU A 82 10.96 -9.20 5.30
C LEU A 82 9.49 -8.87 4.96
N HIS A 83 8.62 -9.88 4.91
CA HIS A 83 7.20 -9.67 4.67
C HIS A 83 6.57 -8.75 5.72
N ALA A 84 6.81 -8.99 7.01
CA ALA A 84 6.28 -8.16 8.09
C ALA A 84 6.80 -6.72 8.02
N ALA A 85 8.09 -6.52 7.68
CA ALA A 85 8.67 -5.20 7.47
C ALA A 85 7.97 -4.44 6.32
N HIS A 86 7.73 -5.12 5.19
CA HIS A 86 7.01 -4.53 4.06
C HIS A 86 5.55 -4.20 4.40
N GLN A 87 4.89 -5.02 5.22
CA GLN A 87 3.54 -4.70 5.73
C GLN A 87 3.57 -3.48 6.64
N LEU A 88 4.55 -3.38 7.56
CA LEU A 88 4.68 -2.21 8.41
C LEU A 88 4.89 -0.93 7.58
N MET A 89 5.78 -0.96 6.58
CA MET A 89 5.97 0.18 5.66
C MET A 89 4.74 0.49 4.78
N LEU A 90 3.92 -0.53 4.49
CA LEU A 90 2.67 -0.38 3.73
C LEU A 90 1.59 0.33 4.56
N TRP A 91 1.55 0.15 5.87
CA TRP A 91 0.50 0.71 6.72
C TRP A 91 0.94 1.95 7.50
N ASP A 92 2.22 2.04 7.88
CA ASP A 92 2.80 3.20 8.55
C ASP A 92 3.61 4.06 7.55
N PRO A 93 3.14 5.27 7.20
CA PRO A 93 3.84 6.17 6.28
C PRO A 93 5.12 6.79 6.84
N GLU A 94 5.30 6.79 8.17
CA GLU A 94 6.44 7.42 8.85
C GLU A 94 7.60 6.44 9.04
N VAL A 95 7.30 5.15 9.08
CA VAL A 95 8.30 4.09 9.23
C VAL A 95 9.25 4.03 8.03
N LYS A 96 10.55 4.00 8.35
CA LYS A 96 11.63 3.76 7.40
C LYS A 96 12.51 2.66 7.97
N ILE A 97 12.51 1.51 7.31
CA ILE A 97 13.29 0.35 7.72
C ILE A 97 14.42 0.17 6.72
N ASP A 98 15.66 0.23 7.20
CA ASP A 98 16.79 -0.31 6.45
C ASP A 98 16.86 -1.80 6.75
N LEU A 99 16.45 -2.62 5.79
CA LEU A 99 16.37 -4.07 5.96
C LEU A 99 17.75 -4.72 6.13
N ALA A 100 18.77 -4.17 5.47
CA ALA A 100 20.12 -4.73 5.57
C ALA A 100 20.70 -4.44 6.97
N ASP A 101 20.61 -3.19 7.43
CA ASP A 101 21.05 -2.81 8.77
C ASP A 101 20.27 -3.57 9.85
N SER A 102 18.96 -3.75 9.67
CA SER A 102 18.13 -4.50 10.63
C SER A 102 18.49 -5.99 10.67
N LEU A 103 18.88 -6.58 9.54
CA LEU A 103 19.38 -7.96 9.50
C LEU A 103 20.75 -8.09 10.16
N ASP A 104 21.65 -7.12 9.96
CA ASP A 104 22.95 -7.07 10.63
C ASP A 104 22.78 -7.04 12.16
N GLU A 105 21.80 -6.27 12.66
CA GLU A 105 21.44 -6.23 14.08
C GLU A 105 20.87 -7.57 14.58
N ILE A 106 19.91 -8.16 13.86
CA ILE A 106 19.26 -9.42 14.23
C ILE A 106 20.24 -10.60 14.24
N PHE A 107 21.18 -10.63 13.30
CA PHE A 107 22.20 -11.67 13.23
C PHE A 107 23.41 -11.37 14.11
N GLU A 108 23.43 -10.25 14.85
CA GLU A 108 24.53 -9.84 15.74
C GLU A 108 25.89 -9.83 15.01
N GLY A 109 25.91 -9.43 13.74
CA GLY A 109 27.09 -9.42 12.88
C GLY A 109 27.48 -10.77 12.25
N LEU A 110 26.66 -11.81 12.40
CA LEU A 110 26.80 -13.04 11.61
C LEU A 110 26.32 -12.83 10.17
N ASP A 111 26.95 -13.55 9.23
CA ASP A 111 26.61 -13.45 7.81
C ASP A 111 25.22 -14.04 7.53
N TRP A 112 24.26 -13.17 7.20
CA TRP A 112 22.89 -13.54 6.85
C TRP A 112 22.67 -13.77 5.35
N THR A 113 23.64 -13.43 4.51
CA THR A 113 23.56 -13.57 3.04
C THR A 113 23.35 -15.02 2.54
N PRO A 114 23.65 -16.09 3.30
CA PRO A 114 23.25 -17.44 2.92
C PRO A 114 21.74 -17.70 2.99
N PHE A 115 20.95 -16.88 3.71
CA PHE A 115 19.52 -17.10 3.95
C PHE A 115 18.61 -16.23 3.09
N LEU A 116 19.12 -15.10 2.60
CA LEU A 116 18.43 -14.14 1.76
C LEU A 116 19.32 -13.74 0.59
N SER A 117 18.73 -13.65 -0.58
CA SER A 117 19.42 -13.13 -1.75
C SER A 117 19.43 -11.59 -1.74
N PRO A 118 20.39 -10.96 -2.43
CA PRO A 118 20.34 -9.50 -2.64
C PRO A 118 19.04 -9.02 -3.29
N ASP A 119 18.42 -9.86 -4.12
CA ASP A 119 17.15 -9.54 -4.79
C ASP A 119 15.99 -9.41 -3.80
N ASP A 120 16.01 -10.17 -2.69
CA ASP A 120 14.99 -10.12 -1.64
C ASP A 120 14.95 -8.75 -0.92
N LEU A 121 16.10 -8.07 -0.88
CA LEU A 121 16.28 -6.75 -0.27
C LEU A 121 16.15 -5.60 -1.27
N SER A 122 16.27 -5.89 -2.56
CA SER A 122 16.11 -4.88 -3.60
C SER A 122 14.67 -4.41 -3.68
N VAL A 123 14.45 -3.11 -3.93
CA VAL A 123 13.12 -2.57 -4.24
C VAL A 123 12.80 -2.87 -5.72
N PRO A 124 11.82 -3.72 -6.04
CA PRO A 124 11.52 -4.02 -7.43
C PRO A 124 11.00 -2.77 -8.15
N PRO A 125 11.43 -2.52 -9.39
CA PRO A 125 11.00 -1.35 -10.14
C PRO A 125 9.49 -1.40 -10.45
N VAL A 126 8.82 -0.26 -10.31
CA VAL A 126 7.42 -0.07 -10.68
C VAL A 126 7.33 1.00 -11.77
N THR A 127 6.56 0.73 -12.81
CA THR A 127 6.24 1.72 -13.84
C THR A 127 4.84 2.26 -13.61
N VAL A 128 4.70 3.60 -13.69
CA VAL A 128 3.43 4.33 -13.60
C VAL A 128 3.21 5.10 -14.90
N SER A 129 2.03 4.95 -15.50
CA SER A 129 1.64 5.60 -16.76
C SER A 129 0.15 5.94 -16.79
N ASP A 130 -0.29 6.61 -17.85
CA ASP A 130 -1.71 6.90 -18.11
C ASP A 130 -2.44 7.55 -16.92
N VAL A 131 -1.78 8.52 -16.28
CA VAL A 131 -2.31 9.23 -15.11
C VAL A 131 -3.41 10.20 -15.55
N GLU A 132 -4.59 10.08 -14.96
CA GLU A 132 -5.77 10.88 -15.28
C GLU A 132 -6.53 11.24 -14.00
N VAL A 133 -6.96 12.50 -13.88
CA VAL A 133 -7.96 12.88 -12.86
C VAL A 133 -9.34 12.50 -13.36
N ILE A 134 -9.98 11.55 -12.67
CA ILE A 134 -11.25 10.96 -13.11
C ILE A 134 -12.46 11.45 -12.33
N GLY A 135 -12.28 12.08 -11.17
CA GLY A 135 -13.38 12.52 -10.31
C GLY A 135 -12.99 13.49 -9.22
N ARG A 136 -14.00 13.96 -8.49
CA ARG A 136 -13.85 14.79 -7.28
C ARG A 136 -14.84 14.35 -6.20
N THR A 137 -14.40 14.37 -4.94
CA THR A 137 -15.22 14.15 -3.74
C THR A 137 -15.82 15.46 -3.26
N ASP A 138 -16.92 15.39 -2.49
CA ASP A 138 -17.62 16.55 -1.92
C ASP A 138 -16.71 17.43 -1.05
N ASP A 139 -15.77 16.80 -0.33
CA ASP A 139 -14.75 17.47 0.49
C ASP A 139 -13.66 18.16 -0.34
N GLY A 140 -13.79 18.09 -1.66
CA GLY A 140 -12.96 18.79 -2.61
C GLY A 140 -11.68 18.03 -2.96
N GLU A 141 -11.56 16.75 -2.63
CA GLU A 141 -10.43 15.90 -3.00
C GLU A 141 -10.61 15.39 -4.43
N TRP A 142 -9.52 15.21 -5.16
CA TRP A 142 -9.57 14.71 -6.53
C TRP A 142 -9.15 13.25 -6.56
N LEU A 143 -9.80 12.46 -7.40
CA LEU A 143 -9.49 11.06 -7.59
C LEU A 143 -8.70 10.88 -8.87
N LEU A 144 -7.52 10.28 -8.76
CA LEU A 144 -6.70 9.85 -9.87
C LEU A 144 -6.94 8.39 -10.19
N ARG A 145 -6.80 8.08 -11.48
CA ARG A 145 -6.55 6.73 -11.99
C ARG A 145 -5.21 6.71 -12.68
N PHE A 146 -4.46 5.63 -12.53
CA PHE A 146 -3.23 5.40 -13.26
C PHE A 146 -3.07 3.93 -13.61
N ARG A 147 -2.31 3.66 -14.67
CA ARG A 147 -1.87 2.31 -15.03
C ARG A 147 -0.55 2.01 -14.35
N TYR A 148 -0.37 0.77 -13.90
CA TYR A 148 0.90 0.30 -13.34
C TYR A 148 1.37 -1.01 -13.98
N VAL A 149 2.69 -1.21 -13.91
CA VAL A 149 3.36 -2.50 -14.14
C VAL A 149 4.33 -2.74 -12.97
N ASN A 150 4.15 -3.86 -12.27
CA ASN A 150 4.94 -4.29 -11.11
C ASN A 150 5.28 -5.79 -11.28
N GLY A 151 6.44 -6.08 -11.85
CA GLY A 151 6.80 -7.45 -12.25
C GLY A 151 5.80 -8.02 -13.27
N GLU A 152 5.25 -9.19 -12.99
CA GLU A 152 4.22 -9.83 -13.83
C GLU A 152 2.83 -9.22 -13.63
N ASN A 153 2.63 -8.42 -12.58
CA ASN A 153 1.35 -7.80 -12.27
C ASN A 153 1.21 -6.47 -13.02
N SER A 154 0.06 -6.25 -13.65
CA SER A 154 -0.28 -4.96 -14.26
C SER A 154 -1.76 -4.70 -14.16
N GLY A 155 -2.14 -3.43 -14.18
CA GLY A 155 -3.54 -3.04 -14.05
C GLY A 155 -3.72 -1.55 -13.88
N TYR A 156 -4.87 -1.19 -13.34
CA TYR A 156 -5.17 0.18 -12.91
C TYR A 156 -5.25 0.25 -11.39
N GLU A 157 -4.89 1.41 -10.88
CA GLU A 157 -5.05 1.79 -9.48
C GLU A 157 -5.62 3.19 -9.35
N LEU A 158 -6.14 3.47 -8.15
CA LEU A 158 -6.68 4.76 -7.78
C LEU A 158 -5.84 5.40 -6.68
N GLU A 159 -5.79 6.73 -6.66
CA GLU A 159 -5.22 7.48 -5.55
C GLU A 159 -5.87 8.85 -5.41
N PHE A 160 -5.90 9.38 -4.20
CA PHE A 160 -6.39 10.72 -3.92
C PHE A 160 -5.30 11.77 -4.10
N VAL A 161 -5.70 12.94 -4.59
CA VAL A 161 -4.88 14.13 -4.62
C VAL A 161 -5.60 15.33 -4.07
N GLU A 162 -4.85 16.16 -3.38
CA GLU A 162 -5.35 17.31 -2.65
C GLU A 162 -4.81 18.60 -3.25
N LEU A 163 -5.60 19.66 -3.26
CA LEU A 163 -5.14 20.98 -3.65
C LEU A 163 -4.43 21.64 -2.47
N GLN A 164 -3.11 21.71 -2.54
CA GLN A 164 -2.29 22.41 -1.57
C GLN A 164 -1.66 23.63 -2.23
N ARG A 165 -2.03 24.82 -1.74
CA ARG A 165 -1.50 26.11 -2.22
C ARG A 165 -1.59 26.29 -3.75
N GLY A 166 -2.68 25.83 -4.36
CA GLY A 166 -2.92 25.95 -5.80
C GLY A 166 -2.29 24.85 -6.66
N THR A 167 -1.62 23.87 -6.04
CA THR A 167 -1.00 22.72 -6.73
C THR A 167 -1.61 21.42 -6.24
N LEU A 168 -1.79 20.45 -7.13
CA LEU A 168 -2.23 19.11 -6.73
C LEU A 168 -1.08 18.34 -6.09
N LYS A 169 -1.36 17.69 -4.96
CA LYS A 169 -0.42 16.86 -4.22
C LYS A 169 -0.99 15.47 -4.02
N VAL A 170 -0.18 14.46 -4.36
CA VAL A 170 -0.50 13.05 -4.12
C VAL A 170 -0.61 12.80 -2.64
N ARG A 171 -1.71 12.16 -2.21
CA ARG A 171 -1.89 11.71 -0.84
C ARG A 171 -0.84 10.65 -0.49
N ARG A 172 -0.19 10.83 0.66
CA ARG A 172 0.86 9.92 1.18
C ARG A 172 0.60 9.44 2.61
N SER A 173 -0.46 9.92 3.23
CA SER A 173 -0.86 9.59 4.59
C SER A 173 -1.38 8.15 4.70
N GLU A 174 -1.78 7.76 5.91
CA GLU A 174 -2.47 6.51 6.20
C GLU A 174 -3.76 6.31 5.38
N PHE A 175 -4.38 7.40 4.91
CA PHE A 175 -5.61 7.38 4.10
C PHE A 175 -5.36 7.29 2.58
N SER A 176 -4.14 6.94 2.17
CA SER A 176 -3.83 6.66 0.76
C SER A 176 -4.61 5.44 0.27
N ALA A 177 -5.21 5.52 -0.93
CA ALA A 177 -5.95 4.40 -1.50
C ALA A 177 -5.04 3.23 -1.90
N LEU A 178 -3.74 3.47 -2.04
CA LEU A 178 -2.73 2.44 -2.34
C LEU A 178 -2.37 1.58 -1.13
N ARG A 179 -2.77 1.99 0.08
CA ARG A 179 -2.62 1.21 1.31
C ARG A 179 -3.86 0.35 1.50
N SER A 180 -3.87 -0.82 0.86
CA SER A 180 -5.00 -1.75 0.92
C SER A 180 -4.57 -3.15 1.36
N HIS A 181 -5.53 -3.92 1.85
CA HIS A 181 -5.30 -5.32 2.22
C HIS A 181 -4.79 -6.17 1.03
N ASN A 182 -5.18 -5.83 -0.20
CA ASN A 182 -4.69 -6.47 -1.42
C ASN A 182 -3.91 -5.47 -2.28
N ALA A 183 -2.86 -4.89 -1.68
CA ALA A 183 -2.07 -3.84 -2.29
C ALA A 183 -1.38 -4.31 -3.59
N ALA A 184 -1.38 -3.44 -4.60
CA ALA A 184 -0.60 -3.65 -5.83
C ALA A 184 0.91 -3.53 -5.63
N PHE A 185 1.31 -2.90 -4.53
CA PHE A 185 2.67 -2.45 -4.27
C PHE A 185 3.09 -2.92 -2.87
N ARG A 186 4.37 -3.25 -2.77
CA ARG A 186 5.05 -3.48 -1.50
C ARG A 186 5.24 -2.14 -0.77
N GLY A 187 5.26 -2.15 0.56
CA GLY A 187 5.31 -0.91 1.35
C GLY A 187 6.50 0.01 1.01
N ASP A 188 7.66 -0.59 0.75
CA ASP A 188 8.89 0.10 0.35
C ASP A 188 8.88 0.62 -1.11
N GLN A 189 7.96 0.16 -1.94
CA GLN A 189 7.74 0.69 -3.30
C GLN A 189 6.92 1.99 -3.26
N LEU A 190 6.08 2.20 -2.24
CA LEU A 190 5.15 3.34 -2.19
C LEU A 190 5.82 4.71 -2.34
N PRO A 191 6.96 5.02 -1.70
CA PRO A 191 7.64 6.31 -1.91
C PRO A 191 7.96 6.60 -3.38
N TYR A 192 8.36 5.57 -4.14
CA TYR A 192 8.68 5.68 -5.56
C TYR A 192 7.42 5.83 -6.41
N VAL A 193 6.35 5.10 -6.09
CA VAL A 193 5.05 5.24 -6.76
C VAL A 193 4.50 6.65 -6.56
N TYR A 194 4.51 7.17 -5.33
CA TYR A 194 4.06 8.54 -5.05
C TYR A 194 4.91 9.60 -5.74
N ALA A 195 6.22 9.40 -5.85
CA ALA A 195 7.10 10.31 -6.57
C ALA A 195 6.79 10.29 -8.09
N ALA A 196 6.59 9.11 -8.67
CA ALA A 196 6.23 8.97 -10.08
C ALA A 196 4.86 9.58 -10.39
N LEU A 197 3.86 9.34 -9.54
CA LEU A 197 2.54 9.97 -9.66
C LEU A 197 2.64 11.49 -9.57
N GLN A 198 3.36 12.02 -8.58
CA GLN A 198 3.53 13.46 -8.43
C GLN A 198 4.21 14.09 -9.66
N ALA A 199 5.26 13.46 -10.18
CA ALA A 199 5.95 13.95 -11.37
C ALA A 199 5.03 14.02 -12.61
N GLN A 200 4.16 13.01 -12.79
CA GLN A 200 3.18 13.00 -13.88
C GLN A 200 2.11 14.08 -13.69
N ILE A 201 1.59 14.25 -12.48
CA ILE A 201 0.61 15.31 -12.17
C ILE A 201 1.21 16.69 -12.41
N ASP A 202 2.43 16.94 -11.91
CA ASP A 202 3.09 18.24 -12.08
C ASP A 202 3.31 18.56 -13.58
N ALA A 203 3.49 17.53 -14.43
CA ALA A 203 3.62 17.70 -15.87
C ALA A 203 2.29 17.94 -16.59
N ILE A 204 1.21 17.26 -16.18
CA ILE A 204 -0.10 17.32 -16.84
C ILE A 204 -0.94 18.51 -16.31
N TYR A 205 -0.88 18.75 -15.00
CA TYR A 205 -1.69 19.71 -14.26
C TYR A 205 -0.80 20.64 -13.41
N PRO A 206 0.00 21.52 -14.06
CA PRO A 206 0.92 22.40 -13.35
C PRO A 206 0.21 23.42 -12.44
N ASP A 207 -1.06 23.71 -12.70
CA ASP A 207 -1.93 24.54 -11.87
C ASP A 207 -3.41 24.13 -11.98
N ILE A 208 -4.24 24.65 -11.07
CA ILE A 208 -5.67 24.32 -10.96
C ILE A 208 -6.49 24.68 -12.21
N THR A 209 -6.04 25.63 -13.03
CA THR A 209 -6.79 26.07 -14.22
C THR A 209 -6.81 25.03 -15.34
N LYS A 210 -5.91 24.03 -15.25
CA LYS A 210 -5.82 22.91 -16.18
C LYS A 210 -6.68 21.72 -15.77
N LEU A 211 -7.37 21.79 -14.63
CA LEU A 211 -8.21 20.69 -14.18
C LEU A 211 -9.50 20.61 -15.01
N PRO A 212 -9.91 19.40 -15.42
CA PRO A 212 -11.18 19.21 -16.08
C PRO A 212 -12.34 19.58 -15.14
N SER A 213 -13.45 20.04 -15.72
CA SER A 213 -14.74 20.03 -15.02
C SER A 213 -15.15 18.58 -14.85
N LEU A 214 -15.14 18.09 -13.61
CA LEU A 214 -15.37 16.69 -13.29
C LEU A 214 -16.73 16.50 -12.61
N PRO A 215 -17.39 15.37 -12.86
CA PRO A 215 -18.55 14.97 -12.08
C PRO A 215 -18.13 14.63 -10.64
N TRP A 216 -19.08 14.78 -9.72
CA TRP A 216 -18.97 14.27 -8.35
C TRP A 216 -19.08 12.76 -8.38
N ILE A 217 -18.19 12.05 -7.66
CA ILE A 217 -18.10 10.58 -7.75
C ILE A 217 -18.27 9.89 -6.40
N LEU A 218 -18.04 10.57 -5.28
CA LEU A 218 -18.12 9.98 -3.94
C LEU A 218 -18.90 10.89 -3.00
N GLN A 219 -19.90 10.33 -2.31
CA GLN A 219 -20.62 10.95 -1.21
C GLN A 219 -20.06 10.41 0.11
N THR A 220 -19.79 11.30 1.06
CA THR A 220 -19.43 10.91 2.42
C THR A 220 -20.67 10.31 3.09
N VAL A 221 -20.62 9.04 3.47
CA VAL A 221 -21.71 8.41 4.24
C VAL A 221 -21.69 9.02 5.64
N GLN A 222 -22.71 9.81 5.98
CA GLN A 222 -22.98 10.16 7.37
C GLN A 222 -23.72 8.98 7.99
N GLU A 223 -23.09 8.29 8.95
CA GLU A 223 -23.80 7.34 9.81
C GLU A 223 -24.78 8.11 10.71
N GLU A 224 -26.04 7.69 10.73
CA GLU A 224 -27.06 8.08 11.74
C GLU A 224 -26.87 7.32 13.06
#